data_AF-X0VXN8-F1
#
_entry.id   AF-X0VXN8-F1
#
_cell.length_a   1.000
_cell.length_b   1.000
_cell.length_c   1.000
_cell.angle_alpha   90.00
_cell.angle_beta   90.00
_cell.angle_gamma   90.00
#
_symmetry.space_group_name_H-M   'P 1'
#
loop_
_entity.id
_entity.type
_entity.pdbx_description
1 polymer ?
#
loop_
_entity_poly.entity_id
_entity_poly.type
_entity_poly.pdbx_seq_one_letter_code
_entity_poly.pdbx_strand_id
1 'polypeptide(L)' 'QLKGIAGRQKPQAEEEAIVMTARVGQEAPDFEARAFVNGDFKNVKLSDYRGKWVVLCFYPGDFTFV' A
#
# COMPACT_ATOMS: atom_id res chain seq x y z
N GLN A 1 -33.36 -5.03 45.58
CA GLN A 1 -33.64 -5.86 44.38
C GLN A 1 -33.10 -5.09 43.18
N LEU A 2 -31.78 -5.13 42.91
CA LEU A 2 -31.01 -6.07 42.09
C LEU A 2 -31.41 -6.17 40.60
N LYS A 3 -30.37 -6.03 39.75
CA LYS A 3 -30.20 -6.28 38.31
C LYS A 3 -30.35 -5.02 37.41
N GLY A 4 -29.38 -4.65 36.58
CA GLY A 4 -28.16 -5.34 36.22
C GLY A 4 -27.18 -4.50 35.36
N ILE A 5 -25.91 -4.89 35.47
CA ILE A 5 -24.90 -5.09 34.39
C ILE A 5 -25.14 -4.34 33.06
N ALA A 6 -24.34 -3.31 32.77
CA ALA A 6 -23.01 -3.40 32.14
C ALA A 6 -23.07 -3.22 30.62
N GLY A 7 -22.52 -2.11 30.15
CA GLY A 7 -22.30 -1.82 28.74
C GLY A 7 -21.18 -0.80 28.61
N ARG A 8 -19.96 -1.20 28.97
CA ARG A 8 -18.75 -0.41 28.70
C ARG A 8 -18.44 -0.54 27.21
N GLN A 9 -18.91 0.38 26.38
CA GLN A 9 -18.41 0.50 25.01
C GLN A 9 -17.00 1.09 25.10
N LYS A 10 -16.00 0.22 24.97
CA LYS A 10 -14.66 0.63 24.58
C LYS A 10 -14.76 1.07 23.10
N PRO A 11 -14.18 2.20 22.69
CA PRO A 11 -13.98 2.45 21.27
C PRO A 11 -13.04 1.34 20.76
N GLN A 12 -13.57 0.49 19.89
CA GLN A 12 -12.80 -0.54 19.23
C GLN A 12 -11.92 0.19 18.21
N ALA A 13 -10.66 0.40 18.61
CA ALA A 13 -9.62 0.84 17.71
C ALA A 13 -9.67 -0.06 16.46
N GLU A 14 -9.73 0.57 15.29
CA GLU A 14 -9.55 -0.06 14.00
C GLU A 14 -8.35 -1.02 14.10
N GLU A 15 -8.65 -2.31 14.05
CA GLU A 15 -7.67 -3.31 13.72
C GLU A 15 -7.20 -2.94 12.32
N GLU A 16 -6.05 -2.27 12.21
CA GLU A 16 -5.33 -2.08 10.95
C GLU A 16 -4.98 -3.48 10.44
N ALA A 17 -5.96 -4.12 9.81
CA ALA A 17 -5.76 -5.36 9.10
C ALA A 17 -4.71 -5.06 8.03
N ILE A 18 -3.59 -5.78 8.09
CA ILE A 18 -2.60 -5.75 7.02
C ILE A 18 -3.27 -6.39 5.80
N VAL A 19 -3.99 -5.60 5.02
CA VAL A 19 -4.65 -6.07 3.80
C VAL A 19 -3.56 -6.25 2.74
N MET A 20 -3.04 -7.48 2.67
CA MET A 20 -2.09 -7.89 1.63
C MET A 20 -2.73 -7.75 0.25
N THR A 21 -2.39 -6.66 -0.45
CA THR A 21 -3.03 -6.24 -1.71
C THR A 21 -2.46 -6.97 -2.94
N ALA A 22 -1.20 -7.40 -2.89
CA ALA A 22 -0.54 -8.09 -3.99
C ALA A 22 -0.65 -9.62 -3.86
N ARG A 23 -1.10 -10.30 -4.93
CA ARG A 23 -1.24 -11.77 -4.99
C ARG A 23 -0.74 -12.31 -6.31
N VAL A 24 0.03 -13.41 -6.27
CA VAL A 24 0.56 -14.07 -7.48
C VAL A 24 -0.59 -14.53 -8.38
N GLY A 25 -0.45 -14.30 -9.69
CA GLY A 25 -1.45 -14.69 -10.69
C GLY A 25 -2.70 -13.82 -10.74
N GLN A 26 -2.82 -12.83 -9.85
CA GLN A 26 -3.84 -11.77 -9.92
C GLN A 26 -3.27 -10.54 -10.59
N GLU A 27 -4.13 -9.62 -11.01
CA GLU A 27 -3.67 -8.31 -11.47
C GLU A 27 -2.91 -7.60 -10.35
N ALA A 28 -1.76 -7.02 -10.71
CA ALA A 28 -0.99 -6.21 -9.79
C ALA A 28 -1.81 -4.97 -9.39
N PRO A 29 -1.77 -4.55 -8.11
CA PRO A 29 -2.42 -3.32 -7.68
C PRO A 29 -1.92 -2.14 -8.51
N ASP A 30 -2.86 -1.36 -9.06
CA ASP A 30 -2.50 -0.16 -9.82
C ASP A 30 -1.91 0.88 -8.86
N PHE A 31 -1.01 1.69 -9.37
CA PHE A 31 -0.42 2.80 -8.65
C PHE A 31 -0.13 3.95 -9.60
N GLU A 32 -0.05 5.14 -9.03
CA GLU A 32 0.36 6.36 -9.71
C GLU A 32 1.34 7.10 -8.80
N ALA A 33 2.51 7.44 -9.33
CA ALA A 33 3.56 8.08 -8.57
C ALA A 33 4.35 9.08 -9.41
N ARG A 34 4.92 10.09 -8.74
CA ARG A 34 5.91 10.98 -9.33
C ARG A 34 7.28 10.28 -9.33
N ALA A 35 7.90 10.19 -10.50
CA ALA A 35 9.21 9.58 -10.70
C ALA A 35 10.13 10.52 -11.47
N PHE A 36 11.43 10.43 -11.23
CA PHE A 36 12.44 11.15 -12.01
C PHE A 36 12.94 10.24 -13.15
N VAL A 37 12.69 10.64 -14.39
CA VAL A 37 12.97 9.83 -15.60
C VAL A 37 13.62 10.71 -16.65
N ASN A 38 14.83 10.34 -17.10
CA ASN A 38 15.59 11.05 -18.12
C ASN A 38 15.81 12.54 -17.82
N GLY A 39 16.11 12.88 -16.56
CA GLY A 39 16.42 14.25 -16.16
C GLY A 39 15.21 15.12 -15.79
N ASP A 40 13.99 14.57 -15.78
CA ASP A 40 12.77 15.32 -15.46
C ASP A 40 11.78 14.51 -14.62
N PHE A 41 10.91 15.21 -13.88
CA PHE A 41 9.87 14.59 -13.08
C PHE A 41 8.61 14.32 -13.89
N LYS A 42 8.26 13.04 -14.00
CA LYS A 42 7.08 12.56 -14.70
C LYS A 42 6.13 11.89 -13.73
N ASN A 43 4.86 11.91 -14.08
CA ASN A 43 3.87 11.12 -13.39
C ASN A 43 3.75 9.77 -14.11
N VAL A 44 3.84 8.68 -13.37
CA VAL A 44 3.95 7.32 -13.91
C VAL A 44 2.85 6.46 -13.31
N LYS A 45 2.09 5.77 -14.16
CA LYS A 45 1.10 4.77 -13.74
C LYS A 45 1.55 3.38 -14.13
N LEU A 46 1.20 2.36 -13.35
CA LEU A 46 1.47 0.97 -13.76
C LEU A 46 0.76 0.62 -15.07
N SER A 47 -0.46 1.14 -15.25
CA SER A 47 -1.26 0.96 -16.46
C SER A 47 -0.60 1.48 -17.75
N ASP A 48 0.33 2.44 -17.68
CA ASP A 48 1.08 2.95 -18.85
C ASP A 48 1.98 1.87 -19.48
N TYR A 49 2.26 0.78 -18.76
CA TYR A 49 3.16 -0.31 -19.18
C TYR A 49 2.44 -1.61 -19.58
N ARG A 50 1.11 -1.59 -19.75
CA ARG A 50 0.37 -2.77 -20.21
C ARG A 50 0.97 -3.33 -21.51
N GLY A 51 1.05 -4.66 -21.60
CA GLY A 51 1.68 -5.36 -22.73
C GLY A 51 3.21 -5.46 -22.67
N LYS A 52 3.85 -4.91 -21.63
CA LYS A 52 5.28 -5.06 -21.36
C LYS A 52 5.48 -5.82 -20.04
N TRP A 53 6.60 -6.52 -19.94
CA TRP A 53 7.05 -7.04 -18.65
C TRP A 53 7.58 -5.88 -17.79
N VAL A 54 7.15 -5.84 -16.53
CA VAL A 54 7.54 -4.82 -15.55
C VAL A 54 8.13 -5.51 -14.33
N VAL A 55 9.27 -4.99 -13.86
CA VAL A 55 9.86 -5.37 -12.58
C VAL A 55 9.79 -4.14 -11.67
N LEU A 56 9.15 -4.28 -10.51
CA LEU A 56 9.02 -3.23 -9.50
C LEU A 56 9.84 -3.63 -8.27
N CYS A 57 10.80 -2.79 -7.90
CA CYS A 57 11.67 -3.00 -6.74
C CYS A 57 11.42 -1.92 -5.70
N PHE A 58 11.20 -2.32 -4.45
CA PHE A 58 11.16 -1.42 -3.31
C PHE A 58 12.51 -1.46 -2.59
N TYR A 59 13.00 -0.32 -2.14
CA TYR A 59 14.23 -0.22 -1.35
C TYR A 59 14.02 0.71 -0.15
N PRO A 60 14.79 0.56 0.95
CA PRO A 60 14.47 1.21 2.23
C PRO A 60 14.62 2.73 2.24
N GLY A 61 15.54 3.30 1.45
CA GLY A 61 15.73 4.74 1.37
C GLY A 61 17.04 5.16 0.71
N ASP A 62 17.06 6.39 0.20
CA ASP A 62 18.23 7.03 -0.40
C ASP A 62 19.25 7.46 0.66
N PHE A 63 20.54 7.41 0.31
CA PHE A 63 21.66 7.87 1.17
C PHE A 63 21.69 7.24 2.57
N THR A 64 21.24 6.00 2.68
CA THR A 64 21.35 5.21 3.91
C THR A 64 22.73 4.54 4.01
N PHE A 65 23.15 4.17 5.23
CA PHE A 65 24.40 3.45 5.45
C PHE A 65 24.23 1.97 5.09
N VAL A 66 25.21 1.40 4.39
CA VAL A 66 25.35 -0.05 4.14
C VAL A 66 26.26 -0.70 5.17
#